data_AF-A0A7W1PSB1-F1
#
_entry.id   AF-A0A7W1PSB1-F1
#
_cell.length_a   1.000
_cell.length_b   1.000
_cell.length_c   1.000
_cell.angle_alpha   90.00
_cell.angle_beta   90.00
_cell.angle_gamma   90.00
#
_symmetry.space_group_name_H-M   'P 1'
#
loop_
_entity.id
_entity.type
_entity.pdbx_description
1 polymer ?
#
loop_
_entity_poly.entity_id
_entity_poly.type
_entity_poly.pdbx_seq_one_letter_code
_entity_poly.pdbx_strand_id
1 'polypeptide(L)' 'AISGLPEKCRAIFVLIEVEDYSHKEVAEMLGITTGTSKSQLYYAKKLLNEKLRNVYE' A
#
# COMPACT_ATOMS: atom_id res chain seq x y z
N ALA A 1 2.72 4.40 -12.03
CA ALA A 1 3.18 3.26 -11.20
C ALA A 1 2.12 2.78 -10.20
N ILE A 2 1.51 3.68 -9.42
CA ILE A 2 0.53 3.35 -8.36
C ILE A 2 -0.74 2.65 -8.91
N SER A 3 -1.27 3.09 -10.05
CA SER A 3 -2.44 2.45 -10.70
C SER A 3 -2.19 0.99 -11.12
N GLY A 4 -0.93 0.58 -11.21
CA GLY A 4 -0.53 -0.80 -11.53
C GLY A 4 -0.37 -1.69 -10.29
N LEU A 5 -0.65 -1.21 -9.08
CA LEU A 5 -0.67 -2.04 -7.88
C LEU A 5 -1.96 -2.86 -7.82
N PRO A 6 -1.91 -4.11 -7.31
CA PRO A 6 -3.10 -4.87 -6.94
C PRO A 6 -4.03 -4.05 -6.05
N GLU A 7 -5.35 -4.16 -6.29
CA GLU A 7 -6.36 -3.31 -5.66
C GLU A 7 -6.27 -3.29 -4.13
N LYS A 8 -6.06 -4.47 -3.51
CA LYS A 8 -5.97 -4.61 -2.05
C LYS A 8 -4.82 -3.83 -1.42
N CYS A 9 -3.65 -3.81 -2.04
CA CYS A 9 -2.50 -3.09 -1.49
C CYS A 9 -2.45 -1.62 -1.96
N ARG A 10 -3.08 -1.30 -3.10
CA ARG A 10 -3.21 0.06 -3.62
C ARG A 10 -4.01 0.96 -2.69
N ALA A 11 -5.18 0.49 -2.22
CA ALA A 11 -6.03 1.26 -1.30
C ALA A 11 -5.28 1.58 0.00
N ILE A 12 -4.63 0.59 0.59
CA ILE A 12 -3.84 0.75 1.82
C ILE A 12 -2.67 1.70 1.61
N PHE A 13 -1.96 1.61 0.48
CA PHE A 13 -0.86 2.51 0.16
C PHE A 13 -1.31 3.97 0.05
N VAL A 14 -2.42 4.25 -0.65
CA VAL A 14 -2.94 5.61 -0.81
C VAL A 14 -3.39 6.17 0.54
N LEU A 15 -4.18 5.42 1.30
CA LEU A 15 -4.68 5.88 2.59
C LEU A 15 -3.54 6.22 3.57
N ILE A 16 -2.44 5.45 3.56
CA ILE A 16 -1.34 5.69 4.51
C ILE A 16 -0.34 6.72 4.00
N GLU A 17 0.16 6.59 2.76
CA GLU A 17 1.30 7.39 2.29
C GLU A 17 0.86 8.70 1.60
N VAL A 18 -0.41 8.81 1.20
CA VAL A 18 -0.95 10.00 0.50
C VAL A 18 -1.90 10.76 1.41
N GLU A 19 -2.82 10.05 2.06
CA GLU A 19 -3.85 10.65 2.92
C GLU A 19 -3.45 10.70 4.41
N ASP A 20 -2.26 10.18 4.76
CA ASP A 20 -1.66 10.21 6.11
C ASP A 20 -2.48 9.51 7.22
N TYR A 21 -3.31 8.53 6.86
CA TYR A 21 -4.01 7.71 7.84
C TYR A 21 -3.07 6.74 8.55
N SER A 22 -3.33 6.48 9.84
CA SER A 22 -2.63 5.44 10.57
C SER A 22 -3.08 4.04 10.13
N HIS A 23 -2.21 3.04 10.35
CA HIS A 23 -2.58 1.63 10.16
C HIS A 23 -3.83 1.20 10.93
N LYS A 24 -4.12 1.85 12.06
CA LYS A 24 -5.29 1.54 12.89
C LYS A 24 -6.57 2.02 12.22
N GLU A 25 -6.59 3.25 11.74
CA GLU A 25 -7.75 3.83 11.04
C GLU A 25 -8.04 3.08 9.73
N VAL A 26 -6.99 2.73 8.98
CA VAL A 26 -7.14 1.93 7.76
C VAL A 26 -7.66 0.52 8.06
N ALA A 27 -7.22 -0.08 9.17
CA ALA A 27 -7.70 -1.38 9.59
C ALA A 27 -9.20 -1.36 9.93
N GLU A 28 -9.66 -0.34 10.65
CA GLU A 28 -11.09 -0.12 10.94
C GLU A 28 -11.90 0.16 9.67
N MET A 29 -11.42 1.07 8.80
CA MET A 29 -12.12 1.42 7.56
C MET A 29 -12.31 0.24 6.60
N LEU A 30 -11.31 -0.65 6.53
CA LEU A 30 -11.32 -1.76 5.57
C LEU A 30 -11.75 -3.10 6.20
N GLY A 31 -12.05 -3.14 7.49
CA GLY A 31 -12.42 -4.37 8.19
C GLY A 31 -11.30 -5.43 8.20
N ILE A 32 -10.04 -4.99 8.28
CA ILE A 32 -8.85 -5.85 8.31
C ILE A 32 -8.09 -5.70 9.62
N THR A 33 -7.09 -6.54 9.86
CA THR A 33 -6.20 -6.34 11.02
C THR A 33 -5.15 -5.28 10.71
N THR A 34 -4.64 -4.61 11.75
CA THR A 34 -3.48 -3.70 11.64
C THR A 34 -2.24 -4.42 11.10
N GLY A 35 -2.07 -5.70 11.41
CA GLY A 35 -1.02 -6.56 10.85
C GLY A 35 -1.16 -6.73 9.33
N THR A 36 -2.39 -6.93 8.84
CA THR A 36 -2.72 -6.98 7.41
C THR A 36 -2.43 -5.64 6.73
N SER A 37 -2.78 -4.53 7.37
CA SER A 37 -2.46 -3.19 6.85
C SER A 37 -0.94 -2.99 6.67
N LYS A 38 -0.14 -3.36 7.67
CA LYS A 38 1.34 -3.30 7.61
C LYS A 38 1.93 -4.18 6.51
N SER A 39 1.50 -5.44 6.41
CA SER A 39 2.05 -6.38 5.42
C SER A 39 1.68 -5.99 3.99
N GLN A 40 0.46 -5.49 3.77
CA GLN A 40 0.03 -4.99 2.46
C GLN A 40 0.75 -3.70 2.06
N LEU A 41 1.00 -2.78 2.99
CA LEU A 41 1.79 -1.58 2.71
C LEU A 41 3.23 -1.94 2.31
N TYR A 42 3.87 -2.85 3.05
CA TYR A 42 5.20 -3.36 2.70
C TYR A 42 5.22 -3.99 1.30
N TYR A 43 4.23 -4.83 0.98
CA TYR A 43 4.10 -5.44 -0.33
C TYR A 43 3.88 -4.41 -1.45
N ALA A 44 3.04 -3.39 -1.22
CA ALA A 44 2.85 -2.28 -2.16
C ALA A 44 4.15 -1.53 -2.45
N LYS A 45 4.92 -1.19 -1.40
CA LYS A 45 6.23 -0.52 -1.52
C LYS A 45 7.24 -1.36 -2.30
N LYS A 46 7.29 -2.68 -2.04
CA LYS A 46 8.16 -3.61 -2.77
C LYS A 46 7.83 -3.63 -4.26
N LEU A 47 6.55 -3.79 -4.61
CA LEU A 47 6.10 -3.77 -6.00
C LEU A 47 6.38 -2.44 -6.71
N LEU A 48 6.19 -1.32 -6.00
CA LEU A 48 6.51 0.01 -6.52
C LEU A 48 8.01 0.13 -6.81
N ASN A 49 8.86 -0.32 -5.89
CA ASN A 49 10.30 -0.29 -6.06
C ASN A 49 10.74 -1.15 -7.26
N GLU A 50 10.25 -2.39 -7.37
CA GLU A 50 10.54 -3.27 -8.52
C GLU A 50 10.10 -2.63 -9.84
N LYS A 51 8.92 -2.01 -9.89
CA LYS A 51 8.43 -1.31 -11.08
C LYS A 51 9.26 -0.08 -11.42
N LEU A 52 9.68 0.70 -10.44
CA LEU A 52 10.50 1.89 -10.66
C LEU A 52 11.91 1.51 -11.11
N ARG A 53 12.50 0.46 -10.52
CA ARG A 53 13.80 -0.05 -10.95
C ARG A 53 13.81 -0.44 -12.42
N ASN A 54 12.75 -1.10 -12.90
CA ASN A 54 12.60 -1.45 -14.31
C ASN A 54 12.31 -0.26 -15.26
N VAL A 55 12.00 0.93 -14.74
CA VAL A 55 11.74 2.15 -15.55
C VAL A 55 13.02 2.96 -15.80
N TYR A 56 14.06 2.76 -14.99
CA TYR A 56 15.33 3.46 -15.08
C TYR A 56 16.48 2.60 -15.64
N GLU A 57 16.19 1.37 -16.08
CA GLU A 57 17.07 0.50 -16.90
C GLU A 57 16.69 0.63 -18.38
#